data_AF-A0A1T4ZN46-F1
#
_entry.id   AF-A0A1T4ZN46-F1
#
_cell.length_a   1.000
_cell.length_b   1.000
_cell.length_c   1.000
_cell.angle_alpha   90.00
_cell.angle_beta   90.00
_cell.angle_gamma   90.00
#
_symmetry.space_group_name_H-M   'P 1'
#
loop_
_entity.id
_entity.type
_entity.pdbx_description
1 polymer ?
#
loop_
_entity_poly.entity_id
_entity_poly.type
_entity_poly.pdbx_seq_one_letter_code
_entity_poly.pdbx_strand_id
1 'polypeptide(L)'
;MKIISFLGFNQYIETMYLHPQGTDKCFTAFFQEALVQFYQPKTLYVLLTQTVETQPPRNATESNWTVLQRLLKDRVQLEAIKNIPERNSPEDIWCMFQQIDNCLEPGDKVIFDITHSFRSVPILALIAVSYLRVVRQVTIEGLLYGAFEAKNKETNETPTFDLLPIVSLLDWTTATDQFIKTGNGESLASLLHSSNSQTEKLAASIDGISKGLQLLRPMDVMQEAAMLPHHIAEASPIVSQSVPPFTSLLERVEKDYGNFGLENPSDYINHPQASLLRQLKIIEWYAEKGQTVQALSLAREWLPSLLSYHFKLDPLDKSNREEMELLLAGGKIKDSEGNLIKESVYLEQWSTLPKIQKSQLNRLWGSGFNLANLRNDVLHAGFRKNPKPAQEILEKTQSIIQELKLVAKTWNLEDDSL
;
A
#
# COMPACT_ATOMS: atom_id res chain seq x y z
N MET A 1 -9.98 20.43 19.99
CA MET A 1 -8.94 19.43 20.28
C MET A 1 -9.17 18.84 21.67
N LYS A 2 -8.94 17.53 21.80
CA LYS A 2 -9.02 16.74 23.04
C LYS A 2 -7.62 16.20 23.35
N ILE A 3 -7.27 16.01 24.62
CA ILE A 3 -6.03 15.33 25.04
C ILE A 3 -6.40 14.10 25.84
N ILE A 4 -5.73 12.98 25.56
CA ILE A 4 -5.82 11.75 26.33
C ILE A 4 -4.49 11.56 27.05
N SER A 5 -4.52 11.52 28.38
CA SER A 5 -3.35 11.38 29.23
C SER A 5 -3.55 10.29 30.27
N PHE A 6 -2.44 9.77 30.77
CA PHE A 6 -2.41 8.78 31.83
C PHE A 6 -1.74 9.41 33.06
N LEU A 7 -2.32 9.18 34.23
CA LEU A 7 -1.72 9.63 35.48
C LEU A 7 -1.03 8.46 36.19
N GLY A 8 0.18 8.70 36.69
CA GLY A 8 0.99 7.70 37.40
C GLY A 8 0.93 7.87 38.91
N PHE A 9 1.33 6.82 39.62
CA PHE A 9 1.35 6.78 41.10
C PHE A 9 2.68 7.26 41.72
N ASN A 10 3.67 7.67 40.91
CA ASN A 10 4.95 8.11 41.45
C ASN A 10 4.84 9.49 42.13
N GLN A 11 5.79 9.79 43.02
CA GLN A 11 5.96 11.15 43.54
C GLN A 11 6.52 12.04 42.43
N TYR A 12 5.77 13.06 42.03
CA TYR A 12 6.18 13.98 40.98
C TYR A 12 7.08 15.08 41.53
N ILE A 13 8.02 15.52 40.69
CA ILE A 13 9.02 16.54 41.02
C ILE A 13 8.93 17.63 39.97
N GLU A 14 8.94 18.88 40.42
CA GLU A 14 8.86 20.04 39.53
C GLU A 14 10.03 20.10 38.54
N THR A 15 9.70 20.40 37.29
CA THR A 15 10.64 20.60 36.21
C THR A 15 10.09 21.62 35.22
N MET A 16 10.97 22.21 34.41
CA MET A 16 10.59 23.05 33.29
C MET A 16 10.37 22.17 32.05
N TYR A 17 9.14 21.77 31.77
CA TYR A 17 8.82 21.09 30.52
C TYR A 17 8.94 22.07 29.35
N LEU A 18 9.60 21.63 28.27
CA LEU A 18 9.76 22.41 27.05
C LEU A 18 8.77 21.92 25.99
N HIS A 19 8.13 22.84 25.25
CA HIS A 19 7.32 22.49 24.09
C HIS A 19 8.19 21.77 23.03
N PRO A 20 7.70 20.74 22.32
CA PRO A 20 8.49 20.03 21.31
C PRO A 20 9.08 20.92 20.22
N GLN A 21 8.41 22.03 19.89
CA GLN A 21 8.84 23.00 18.88
C GLN A 21 9.64 24.18 19.48
N GLY A 22 9.92 24.17 20.79
CA GLY A 22 10.64 25.23 21.48
C GLY A 22 9.87 26.56 21.63
N THR A 23 8.56 26.55 21.40
CA THR A 23 7.71 27.76 21.37
C THR A 23 7.25 28.19 22.76
N ASP A 24 7.23 27.29 23.74
CA ASP A 24 6.75 27.56 25.10
C ASP A 24 7.45 26.66 26.13
N LYS A 25 7.31 27.00 27.41
CA LYS A 25 7.82 26.23 28.55
C LYS A 25 6.90 26.36 29.76
N CYS A 26 6.77 25.28 30.53
CA CYS A 26 5.91 25.23 31.71
C CYS A 26 6.66 24.61 32.90
N PHE A 27 6.76 25.36 33.99
CA PHE A 27 7.32 24.86 35.25
C PHE A 27 6.22 24.19 36.07
N THR A 28 6.26 22.87 36.15
CA THR A 28 5.24 22.07 36.87
C THR A 28 5.78 20.69 37.20
N ALA A 29 5.17 20.02 38.18
CA ALA A 29 5.39 18.61 38.44
C ALA A 29 4.55 17.70 37.53
N PHE A 30 3.45 18.22 36.94
CA PHE A 30 2.49 17.44 36.18
C PHE A 30 2.59 17.77 34.69
N PHE A 31 2.98 16.81 33.87
CA PHE A 31 3.05 17.03 32.42
C PHE A 31 1.69 17.39 31.81
N GLN A 32 0.60 16.90 32.40
CA GLN A 32 -0.77 17.30 32.03
C GLN A 32 -1.01 18.81 32.11
N GLU A 33 -0.40 19.49 33.07
CA GLU A 33 -0.49 20.95 33.18
C GLU A 33 0.28 21.64 32.06
N ALA A 34 1.48 21.15 31.74
CA ALA A 34 2.25 21.63 30.61
C ALA A 34 1.46 21.47 29.30
N LEU A 35 0.80 20.31 29.08
CA LEU A 35 -0.04 20.07 27.91
C LEU A 35 -1.22 21.05 27.80
N VAL A 36 -1.87 21.37 28.92
CA VAL A 36 -2.97 22.36 28.94
C VAL A 36 -2.46 23.74 28.58
N GLN A 37 -1.27 24.13 29.05
CA GLN A 37 -0.67 25.41 28.67
C GLN A 37 -0.30 25.44 27.18
N PHE A 38 0.39 24.41 26.72
CA PHE A 38 0.94 24.32 25.35
C PHE A 38 -0.15 24.31 24.27
N TYR A 39 -1.25 23.59 24.52
CA TYR A 39 -2.22 23.26 23.47
C TYR A 39 -3.63 23.78 23.73
N GLN A 40 -3.92 24.28 24.95
CA GLN A 40 -5.22 24.83 25.33
C GLN A 40 -6.42 23.96 24.86
N PRO A 41 -6.43 22.66 25.21
CA PRO A 41 -7.45 21.75 24.70
C PRO A 41 -8.83 22.08 25.27
N LYS A 42 -9.88 21.67 24.54
CA LYS A 42 -11.26 21.77 25.05
C LYS A 42 -11.45 20.83 26.24
N THR A 43 -10.96 19.60 26.11
CA THR A 43 -11.13 18.54 27.10
C THR A 43 -9.81 17.81 27.31
N LEU A 44 -9.46 17.56 28.57
CA LEU A 44 -8.36 16.68 28.96
C LEU A 44 -8.96 15.45 29.65
N TYR A 45 -8.89 14.31 28.98
CA TYR A 45 -9.22 13.01 29.56
C TYR A 45 -8.01 12.45 30.27
N VAL A 46 -8.19 12.07 31.54
CA VAL A 46 -7.13 11.46 32.34
C VAL A 46 -7.57 10.05 32.75
N LEU A 47 -6.81 9.05 32.30
CA LEU A 47 -7.01 7.66 32.67
C LEU A 47 -6.44 7.41 34.07
N LEU A 48 -7.30 6.91 34.95
CA LEU A 48 -7.03 6.73 36.38
C LEU A 48 -7.28 5.28 36.80
N THR A 49 -6.26 4.70 37.41
CA THR A 49 -6.45 3.49 38.21
C THR A 49 -7.00 3.86 39.59
N GLN A 50 -7.60 2.89 40.28
CA GLN A 50 -8.16 3.12 41.62
C GLN A 50 -7.10 3.65 42.60
N THR A 51 -5.89 3.12 42.52
CA THR A 51 -4.75 3.54 43.35
C THR A 51 -4.36 4.99 43.06
N VAL A 52 -4.24 5.39 41.79
CA VAL A 52 -3.86 6.76 41.42
C VAL A 52 -4.93 7.79 41.78
N GLU A 53 -6.21 7.41 41.67
CA GLU A 53 -7.33 8.27 42.03
C GLU A 53 -7.38 8.55 43.55
N THR A 54 -7.20 7.50 44.37
CA THR A 54 -7.55 7.55 45.79
C THR A 54 -6.39 7.55 46.77
N GLN A 55 -5.23 7.02 46.40
CA GLN A 55 -4.09 6.88 47.32
C GLN A 55 -3.06 8.00 47.09
N PRO A 56 -2.50 8.58 48.16
CA PRO A 56 -1.36 9.48 48.04
C PRO A 56 -0.08 8.68 47.70
N PRO A 57 0.79 9.20 46.82
CA PRO A 57 2.11 8.62 46.64
C PRO A 57 2.94 8.74 47.92
N ARG A 58 4.06 8.01 47.99
CA ARG A 58 4.96 8.03 49.15
C ARG A 58 5.35 9.48 49.49
N ASN A 59 5.24 9.83 50.77
CA ASN A 59 5.54 11.17 51.31
C ASN A 59 4.62 12.30 50.81
N ALA A 60 3.45 12.00 50.25
CA ALA A 60 2.41 12.99 49.94
C ALA A 60 1.19 12.85 50.87
N THR A 61 0.42 13.92 50.98
CA THR A 61 -0.79 14.00 51.80
C THR A 61 -2.08 13.82 50.99
N GLU A 62 -2.02 14.02 49.68
CA GLU A 62 -3.15 13.96 48.75
C GLU A 62 -2.79 13.06 47.56
N SER A 63 -3.81 12.47 46.91
CA SER A 63 -3.60 11.72 45.66
C SER A 63 -3.16 12.65 44.53
N ASN A 64 -2.37 12.12 43.58
CA ASN A 64 -1.95 12.87 42.41
C ASN A 64 -3.14 13.44 41.62
N TRP A 65 -4.27 12.70 41.59
CA TRP A 65 -5.49 13.18 40.96
C TRP A 65 -6.06 14.42 41.64
N THR A 66 -6.15 14.42 42.98
CA THR A 66 -6.68 15.56 43.75
C THR A 66 -5.82 16.82 43.51
N VAL A 67 -4.50 16.67 43.50
CA VAL A 67 -3.58 17.77 43.21
C VAL A 67 -3.77 18.30 41.79
N LEU A 68 -3.87 17.41 40.80
CA LEU A 68 -4.07 17.79 39.40
C LEU A 68 -5.40 18.53 39.19
N GLN A 69 -6.50 18.06 39.80
CA GLN A 69 -7.81 18.74 39.73
C GLN A 69 -7.74 20.17 40.25
N ARG A 70 -7.00 20.40 41.34
CA ARG A 70 -6.80 21.74 41.90
C ARG A 70 -5.98 22.64 40.98
N LEU A 71 -4.90 22.12 40.40
CA LEU A 71 -4.03 22.87 39.48
C LEU A 71 -4.74 23.28 38.18
N LEU A 72 -5.61 22.41 37.66
CA LEU A 72 -6.31 22.60 36.39
C LEU A 72 -7.72 23.17 36.53
N LYS A 73 -8.12 23.51 37.75
CA LYS A 73 -9.44 24.09 38.02
C LYS A 73 -9.65 25.33 37.15
N ASP A 74 -10.79 25.37 36.46
CA ASP A 74 -11.21 26.47 35.58
C ASP A 74 -10.27 26.75 34.38
N ARG A 75 -9.25 25.90 34.14
CA ARG A 75 -8.31 26.02 33.00
C ARG A 75 -8.68 25.13 31.81
N VAL A 76 -9.35 24.00 32.06
CA VAL A 76 -9.75 23.01 31.04
C VAL A 76 -10.96 22.21 31.53
N GLN A 77 -11.75 21.64 30.61
CA GLN A 77 -12.69 20.58 30.97
C GLN A 77 -11.91 19.30 31.30
N LEU A 78 -11.66 19.06 32.58
CA LEU A 78 -10.93 17.90 33.07
C LEU A 78 -11.89 16.73 33.32
N GLU A 79 -11.74 15.65 32.56
CA GLU A 79 -12.61 14.46 32.61
C GLU A 79 -11.82 13.23 33.06
N ALA A 80 -12.34 12.52 34.06
CA ALA A 80 -11.72 11.30 34.58
C ALA A 80 -12.27 10.06 33.87
N ILE A 81 -11.38 9.25 33.29
CA ILE A 81 -11.69 7.88 32.88
C ILE A 81 -11.24 6.95 34.02
N LYS A 82 -12.21 6.56 34.84
CA LYS A 82 -11.97 5.84 36.10
C LYS A 82 -11.94 4.33 35.92
N ASN A 83 -11.54 3.63 36.98
CA ASN A 83 -11.55 2.17 37.07
C ASN A 83 -10.66 1.49 36.02
N ILE A 84 -9.56 2.13 35.63
CA ILE A 84 -8.57 1.47 34.77
C ILE A 84 -7.92 0.32 35.56
N PRO A 85 -7.97 -0.92 35.06
CA PRO A 85 -7.42 -2.06 35.78
C PRO A 85 -5.89 -1.97 35.94
N GLU A 86 -5.38 -2.52 37.05
CA GLU A 86 -3.97 -2.35 37.45
C GLU A 86 -3.07 -3.55 37.18
N ARG A 87 -3.63 -4.69 36.76
CA ARG A 87 -2.84 -5.92 36.58
C ARG A 87 -1.93 -5.85 35.35
N ASN A 88 -2.20 -4.92 34.44
CA ASN A 88 -1.50 -4.73 33.18
C ASN A 88 -1.49 -6.02 32.33
N SER A 89 -2.57 -6.79 32.41
CA SER A 89 -2.82 -7.97 31.59
C SER A 89 -3.33 -7.58 30.19
N PRO A 90 -3.27 -8.47 29.19
CA PRO A 90 -3.85 -8.19 27.87
C PRO A 90 -5.33 -7.74 27.93
N GLU A 91 -6.12 -8.31 28.85
CA GLU A 91 -7.52 -7.94 29.08
C GLU A 91 -7.65 -6.50 29.59
N ASP A 92 -6.73 -6.08 30.48
CA ASP A 92 -6.70 -4.71 30.98
C ASP A 92 -6.33 -3.70 29.88
N ILE A 93 -5.41 -4.08 28.98
CA ILE A 93 -5.03 -3.27 27.83
C ILE A 93 -6.23 -3.08 26.89
N TRP A 94 -7.01 -4.13 26.65
CA TRP A 94 -8.26 -4.03 25.89
C TRP A 94 -9.29 -3.14 26.57
N CYS A 95 -9.41 -3.22 27.89
CA CYS A 95 -10.28 -2.33 28.65
C CYS A 95 -9.84 -0.86 28.48
N MET A 96 -8.55 -0.57 28.60
CA MET A 96 -8.02 0.79 28.36
C MET A 96 -8.32 1.29 26.95
N PHE A 97 -8.10 0.44 25.94
CA PHE A 97 -8.42 0.76 24.55
C PHE A 97 -9.90 1.12 24.36
N GLN A 98 -10.81 0.32 24.92
CA GLN A 98 -12.25 0.57 24.81
C GLN A 98 -12.65 1.89 25.47
N GLN A 99 -12.06 2.23 26.61
CA GLN A 99 -12.33 3.51 27.27
C GLN A 99 -11.84 4.70 26.43
N ILE A 100 -10.67 4.58 25.81
CA ILE A 100 -10.12 5.57 24.87
C ILE A 100 -11.06 5.75 23.67
N ASP A 101 -11.49 4.64 23.05
CA ASP A 101 -12.40 4.67 21.89
C ASP A 101 -13.75 5.31 22.24
N ASN A 102 -14.30 5.03 23.42
CA ASN A 102 -15.61 5.54 23.85
C ASN A 102 -15.63 7.04 24.17
N CYS A 103 -14.47 7.65 24.49
CA CYS A 103 -14.40 9.08 24.81
C CYS A 103 -14.20 9.99 23.57
N LEU A 104 -14.02 9.37 22.41
CA LEU A 104 -13.76 10.04 21.14
C LEU A 104 -14.96 9.93 20.19
N GLU A 105 -15.16 11.01 19.44
CA GLU A 105 -16.21 11.17 18.44
C GLU A 105 -15.59 11.32 17.04
N PRO A 106 -16.33 10.97 15.98
CA PRO A 106 -15.82 11.15 14.63
C PRO A 106 -15.42 12.60 14.31
N GLY A 107 -14.26 12.77 13.67
CA GLY A 107 -13.71 14.09 13.33
C GLY A 107 -12.99 14.82 14.47
N ASP A 108 -12.87 14.22 15.65
CA ASP A 108 -12.09 14.80 16.74
C ASP A 108 -10.62 15.03 16.36
N LYS A 109 -10.04 16.09 16.92
CA LYS A 109 -8.59 16.34 16.94
C LYS A 109 -8.01 15.92 18.29
N VAL A 110 -7.05 15.01 18.31
CA VAL A 110 -6.61 14.33 19.54
C VAL A 110 -5.09 14.39 19.68
N ILE A 111 -4.62 14.70 20.89
CA ILE A 111 -3.24 14.48 21.31
C ILE A 111 -3.22 13.34 22.34
N PHE A 112 -2.28 12.41 22.17
CA PHE A 112 -1.99 11.37 23.15
C PHE A 112 -0.77 11.73 23.98
N ASP A 113 -0.87 11.62 25.30
CA ASP A 113 0.24 11.70 26.23
C ASP A 113 0.62 10.30 26.71
N ILE A 114 1.89 9.93 26.50
CA ILE A 114 2.47 8.63 26.87
C ILE A 114 3.55 8.74 27.97
N THR A 115 3.55 9.84 28.72
CA THR A 115 4.58 10.18 29.71
C THR A 115 4.59 9.31 30.95
N HIS A 116 3.41 8.88 31.39
CA HIS A 116 3.26 8.18 32.67
C HIS A 116 2.44 6.89 32.53
N SER A 117 2.37 6.15 33.64
CA SER A 117 1.65 4.88 33.82
C SER A 117 2.42 3.64 33.32
N PHE A 118 1.72 2.59 32.94
CA PHE A 118 2.29 1.29 32.58
C PHE A 118 3.14 1.37 31.31
N ARG A 119 4.20 0.55 31.22
CA ARG A 119 5.03 0.44 30.01
C ARG A 119 4.29 -0.07 28.77
N SER A 120 3.08 -0.61 28.95
CA SER A 120 2.17 -1.00 27.87
C SER A 120 1.48 0.21 27.23
N VAL A 121 1.41 1.35 27.91
CA VAL A 121 0.71 2.56 27.42
C VAL A 121 1.28 3.09 26.11
N PRO A 122 2.61 3.25 25.93
CA PRO A 122 3.15 3.67 24.63
C PRO A 122 2.77 2.72 23.47
N ILE A 123 2.77 1.40 23.73
CA ILE A 123 2.39 0.39 22.73
C ILE A 123 0.89 0.49 22.42
N LEU A 124 0.05 0.59 23.44
CA LEU A 124 -1.39 0.78 23.31
C LEU A 124 -1.71 2.06 22.54
N ALA A 125 -1.06 3.18 22.87
CA ALA A 125 -1.27 4.46 22.21
C ALA A 125 -0.90 4.40 20.72
N LEU A 126 0.21 3.73 20.36
CA LEU A 126 0.58 3.53 18.96
C LEU A 126 -0.48 2.75 18.18
N ILE A 127 -1.01 1.67 18.77
CA ILE A 127 -2.08 0.86 18.16
C ILE A 127 -3.39 1.65 18.08
N ALA A 128 -3.74 2.39 19.14
CA ALA A 128 -4.93 3.23 19.20
C ALA A 128 -4.89 4.33 18.13
N VAL A 129 -3.76 5.02 17.96
CA VAL A 129 -3.58 6.03 16.91
C VAL A 129 -3.86 5.43 15.53
N SER A 130 -3.31 4.26 15.22
CA SER A 130 -3.53 3.58 13.94
C SER A 130 -5.00 3.21 13.73
N TYR A 131 -5.64 2.61 14.74
CA TYR A 131 -7.05 2.21 14.68
C TYR A 131 -8.02 3.39 14.59
N LEU A 132 -7.86 4.40 15.46
CA LEU A 132 -8.81 5.50 15.59
C LEU A 132 -8.83 6.37 14.33
N ARG A 133 -7.68 6.57 13.68
CA ARG A 133 -7.61 7.28 12.39
C ARG A 133 -8.49 6.63 11.32
N VAL A 134 -8.51 5.29 11.28
CA VAL A 134 -9.27 4.54 10.27
C VAL A 134 -10.73 4.39 10.66
N VAL A 135 -11.01 3.97 11.90
CA VAL A 135 -12.36 3.57 12.33
C VAL A 135 -13.18 4.76 12.83
N ARG A 136 -12.56 5.67 13.58
CA ARG A 136 -13.22 6.87 14.11
C ARG A 136 -12.98 8.10 13.24
N GLN A 137 -12.08 8.06 12.25
CA GLN A 137 -11.74 9.21 11.41
C GLN A 137 -11.29 10.42 12.25
N VAL A 138 -10.58 10.17 13.35
CA VAL A 138 -9.99 11.23 14.16
C VAL A 138 -8.69 11.72 13.54
N THR A 139 -8.38 12.99 13.74
CA THR A 139 -7.08 13.60 13.42
C THR A 139 -6.19 13.54 14.64
N ILE A 140 -5.08 12.80 14.56
CA ILE A 140 -4.08 12.77 15.63
C ILE A 140 -3.10 13.92 15.39
N GLU A 141 -3.05 14.87 16.33
CA GLU A 141 -2.22 16.08 16.24
C GLU A 141 -0.92 15.96 17.03
N GLY A 142 -0.77 14.93 17.87
CA GLY A 142 0.49 14.65 18.58
C GLY A 142 0.48 13.35 19.37
N LEU A 143 1.66 12.74 19.51
CA LEU A 143 1.92 11.61 20.40
C LEU A 143 3.09 12.00 21.32
N LEU A 144 2.76 12.64 22.44
CA LEU A 144 3.70 13.41 23.23
C LEU A 144 4.26 12.63 24.42
N TYR A 145 5.57 12.80 24.64
CA TYR A 145 6.32 12.21 25.74
C TYR A 145 7.15 13.28 26.45
N GLY A 146 6.75 13.64 27.68
CA GLY A 146 7.53 14.49 28.58
C GLY A 146 8.68 13.67 29.18
N ALA A 147 9.87 13.74 28.59
CA ALA A 147 10.99 12.86 28.89
C ALA A 147 11.73 13.25 30.18
N PHE A 148 11.07 13.12 31.34
CA PHE A 148 11.60 13.52 32.65
C PHE A 148 12.98 12.90 32.96
N GLU A 149 13.23 11.70 32.48
CA GLU A 149 14.51 10.99 32.66
C GLU A 149 15.65 11.62 31.84
N ALA A 150 15.32 12.32 30.75
CA ALA A 150 16.26 13.06 29.90
C ALA A 150 16.44 14.52 30.35
N LYS A 151 15.96 14.88 31.56
CA LYS A 151 16.05 16.23 32.11
C LYS A 151 17.49 16.72 32.19
N ASN A 152 17.74 17.94 31.73
CA ASN A 152 18.98 18.65 31.98
C ASN A 152 19.07 19.01 33.47
N LYS A 153 20.07 18.46 34.17
CA LYS A 153 20.23 18.64 35.62
C LYS A 153 20.67 20.05 36.01
N GLU A 154 21.32 20.79 35.12
CA GLU A 154 21.81 22.14 35.39
C GLU A 154 20.70 23.18 35.25
N THR A 155 19.89 23.06 34.20
CA THR A 155 18.80 24.02 33.92
C THR A 155 17.44 23.58 34.48
N ASN A 156 17.33 22.34 34.95
CA ASN A 156 16.08 21.68 35.36
C ASN A 156 15.04 21.59 34.21
N GLU A 157 15.50 21.63 32.96
CA GLU A 157 14.65 21.56 31.76
C GLU A 157 14.43 20.12 31.31
N THR A 158 13.17 19.76 31.13
CA THR A 158 12.74 18.45 30.63
C THR A 158 12.26 18.60 29.19
N PRO A 159 12.91 17.93 28.22
CA PRO A 159 12.45 17.97 26.84
C PRO A 159 11.14 17.20 26.68
N THR A 160 10.26 17.71 25.82
CA THR A 160 9.10 16.96 25.33
C THR A 160 9.36 16.51 23.90
N PHE A 161 9.10 15.24 23.61
CA PHE A 161 9.20 14.70 22.26
C PHE A 161 7.81 14.44 21.69
N ASP A 162 7.61 14.75 20.41
CA ASP A 162 6.48 14.28 19.64
C ASP A 162 6.91 13.07 18.80
N LEU A 163 6.30 11.92 19.09
CA LEU A 163 6.57 10.65 18.43
C LEU A 163 5.60 10.37 17.27
N LEU A 164 4.66 11.27 16.99
CA LEU A 164 3.74 11.14 15.86
C LEU A 164 4.47 10.93 14.51
N PRO A 165 5.63 11.57 14.23
CA PRO A 165 6.37 11.31 12.99
C PRO A 165 6.74 9.83 12.78
N ILE A 166 6.95 9.06 13.86
CA ILE A 166 7.26 7.62 13.76
C ILE A 166 6.03 6.84 13.27
N VAL A 167 4.82 7.28 13.62
CA VAL A 167 3.56 6.67 13.16
C VAL A 167 3.45 6.75 11.64
N SER A 168 3.98 7.79 11.01
CA SER A 168 3.96 7.92 9.54
C SER A 168 4.62 6.72 8.84
N LEU A 169 5.61 6.07 9.48
CA LEU A 169 6.25 4.88 8.92
C LEU A 169 5.26 3.71 8.74
N LEU A 170 4.24 3.62 9.59
CA LEU A 170 3.18 2.62 9.44
C LEU A 170 2.37 2.88 8.18
N ASP A 171 2.07 4.15 7.89
CA ASP A 171 1.34 4.56 6.68
C ASP A 171 2.17 4.21 5.42
N TRP A 172 3.45 4.59 5.40
CA TRP A 172 4.37 4.26 4.30
C TRP A 172 4.53 2.75 4.10
N THR A 173 4.69 1.98 5.18
CA THR A 173 4.83 0.52 5.12
C THR A 173 3.56 -0.13 4.57
N THR A 174 2.39 0.33 5.04
CA THR A 174 1.09 -0.18 4.60
C THR A 174 0.83 0.15 3.14
N ALA A 175 1.08 1.40 2.73
CA ALA A 175 0.91 1.83 1.35
C ALA A 175 1.85 1.09 0.39
N THR A 176 3.10 0.87 0.80
CA THR A 176 4.09 0.09 0.04
C THR A 176 3.68 -1.37 -0.08
N ASP A 177 3.25 -2.00 1.02
CA ASP A 177 2.80 -3.39 1.01
C ASP A 177 1.52 -3.59 0.17
N GLN A 178 0.59 -2.62 0.23
CA GLN A 178 -0.59 -2.59 -0.64
C GLN A 178 -0.17 -2.55 -2.11
N PHE A 179 0.75 -1.66 -2.48
CA PHE A 179 1.22 -1.58 -3.85
C PHE A 179 1.85 -2.90 -4.28
N ILE A 180 2.81 -3.43 -3.51
CA ILE A 180 3.49 -4.70 -3.82
C ILE A 180 2.52 -5.87 -3.97
N LYS A 181 1.52 -5.99 -3.08
CA LYS A 181 0.60 -7.14 -3.11
C LYS A 181 -0.48 -7.04 -4.18
N THR A 182 -0.87 -5.84 -4.58
CA THR A 182 -2.10 -5.64 -5.37
C THR A 182 -1.90 -4.87 -6.67
N GLY A 183 -0.78 -4.18 -6.85
CA GLY A 183 -0.61 -3.19 -7.93
C GLY A 183 -1.34 -1.88 -7.69
N ASN A 184 -2.06 -1.71 -6.58
CA ASN A 184 -2.67 -0.44 -6.22
C ASN A 184 -1.66 0.44 -5.47
N GLY A 185 -1.13 1.45 -6.16
CA GLY A 185 -0.13 2.40 -5.66
C GLY A 185 -0.70 3.72 -5.16
N GLU A 186 -2.02 3.91 -5.17
CA GLU A 186 -2.68 5.20 -4.90
C GLU A 186 -2.30 5.78 -3.53
N SER A 187 -2.33 4.96 -2.48
CA SER A 187 -1.93 5.37 -1.13
C SER A 187 -0.46 5.80 -1.08
N LEU A 188 0.42 5.12 -1.82
CA LEU A 188 1.86 5.41 -1.83
C LEU A 188 2.17 6.69 -2.61
N ALA A 189 1.53 6.86 -3.78
CA ALA A 189 1.59 8.09 -4.56
C ALA A 189 1.06 9.28 -3.75
N SER A 190 -0.03 9.09 -2.99
CA SER A 190 -0.61 10.12 -2.12
C SER A 190 0.36 10.61 -1.03
N LEU A 191 1.17 9.70 -0.46
CA LEU A 191 2.20 10.07 0.52
C LEU A 191 3.40 10.80 -0.11
N LEU A 192 3.62 10.61 -1.41
CA LEU A 192 4.68 11.26 -2.19
C LEU A 192 4.27 12.61 -2.76
N HIS A 193 2.97 12.88 -2.90
CA HIS A 193 2.47 14.17 -3.35
C HIS A 193 2.94 15.27 -2.39
N SER A 194 3.69 16.23 -2.93
CA SER A 194 4.30 17.32 -2.17
C SER A 194 4.60 18.51 -3.09
N SER A 195 5.03 19.63 -2.52
CA SER A 195 5.49 20.77 -3.33
C SER A 195 6.83 20.53 -4.05
N ASN A 196 7.46 19.35 -3.87
CA ASN A 196 8.74 19.00 -4.46
C ASN A 196 8.57 18.24 -5.79
N SER A 197 9.20 18.73 -6.86
CA SER A 197 9.08 18.14 -8.19
C SER A 197 9.57 16.70 -8.31
N GLN A 198 10.59 16.29 -7.55
CA GLN A 198 11.16 14.95 -7.61
C GLN A 198 10.21 13.92 -6.99
N THR A 199 9.57 14.26 -5.87
CA THR A 199 8.59 13.35 -5.25
C THR A 199 7.31 13.26 -6.09
N GLU A 200 6.89 14.36 -6.73
CA GLU A 200 5.77 14.37 -7.67
C GLU A 200 6.00 13.48 -8.90
N LYS A 201 7.21 13.48 -9.48
CA LYS A 201 7.54 12.55 -10.58
C LYS A 201 7.46 11.09 -10.15
N LEU A 202 7.97 10.76 -8.95
CA LEU A 202 7.89 9.40 -8.43
C LEU A 202 6.43 9.01 -8.15
N ALA A 203 5.63 9.90 -7.57
CA ALA A 203 4.20 9.71 -7.36
C ALA A 203 3.50 9.41 -8.71
N ALA A 204 3.78 10.21 -9.74
CA ALA A 204 3.21 10.03 -11.07
C ALA A 204 3.57 8.67 -11.69
N SER A 205 4.82 8.19 -11.58
CA SER A 205 5.19 6.87 -12.09
C SER A 205 4.51 5.72 -11.33
N ILE A 206 4.39 5.82 -10.00
CA ILE A 206 3.65 4.83 -9.20
C ILE A 206 2.17 4.80 -9.61
N ASP A 207 1.56 5.98 -9.78
CA ASP A 207 0.19 6.13 -10.26
C ASP A 207 -0.01 5.57 -11.67
N GLY A 208 0.92 5.86 -12.58
CA GLY A 208 0.89 5.40 -13.96
C GLY A 208 1.01 3.88 -14.06
N ILE A 209 1.94 3.28 -13.31
CA ILE A 209 2.03 1.81 -13.17
C ILE A 209 0.72 1.26 -12.63
N SER A 210 0.18 1.84 -11.55
CA SER A 210 -1.03 1.35 -10.90
C SER A 210 -2.25 1.38 -11.84
N LYS A 211 -2.48 2.52 -12.49
CA LYS A 211 -3.56 2.70 -13.48
C LYS A 211 -3.37 1.80 -14.69
N GLY A 212 -2.14 1.67 -15.19
CA GLY A 212 -1.83 0.79 -16.30
C GLY A 212 -2.12 -0.68 -15.99
N LEU A 213 -1.75 -1.14 -14.79
CA LEU A 213 -2.07 -2.49 -14.32
C LEU A 213 -3.57 -2.68 -14.12
N GLN A 214 -4.28 -1.70 -13.57
CA GLN A 214 -5.73 -1.80 -13.36
C GLN A 214 -6.50 -1.86 -14.69
N LEU A 215 -6.05 -1.10 -15.70
CA LEU A 215 -6.74 -0.89 -16.97
C LEU A 215 -6.22 -1.76 -18.13
N LEU A 216 -5.36 -2.74 -17.84
CA LEU A 216 -4.75 -3.63 -18.85
C LEU A 216 -4.03 -2.86 -19.96
N ARG A 217 -3.21 -1.88 -19.57
CA ARG A 217 -2.37 -1.06 -20.47
C ARG A 217 -0.89 -1.41 -20.28
N PRO A 218 -0.42 -2.54 -20.82
CA PRO A 218 0.95 -3.00 -20.57
C PRO A 218 2.01 -2.03 -21.10
N MET A 219 1.74 -1.28 -22.17
CA MET A 219 2.67 -0.26 -22.70
C MET A 219 2.91 0.85 -21.68
N ASP A 220 1.84 1.41 -21.13
CA ASP A 220 1.90 2.46 -20.11
C ASP A 220 2.68 1.97 -18.88
N VAL A 221 2.43 0.73 -18.43
CA VAL A 221 3.16 0.10 -17.33
C VAL A 221 4.66 0.02 -17.62
N MET A 222 5.05 -0.42 -18.83
CA MET A 222 6.45 -0.56 -19.20
C MET A 222 7.19 0.78 -19.23
N GLN A 223 6.55 1.81 -19.78
CA GLN A 223 7.13 3.15 -19.90
C GLN A 223 7.36 3.77 -18.52
N GLU A 224 6.36 3.72 -17.64
CA GLU A 224 6.49 4.25 -16.27
C GLU A 224 7.47 3.43 -15.42
N ALA A 225 7.47 2.10 -15.57
CA ALA A 225 8.42 1.23 -14.88
C ALA A 225 9.87 1.45 -15.34
N ALA A 226 10.10 1.90 -16.58
CA ALA A 226 11.45 2.21 -17.07
C ALA A 226 12.05 3.44 -16.36
N MET A 227 11.21 4.43 -16.06
CA MET A 227 11.62 5.66 -15.37
C MET A 227 11.73 5.50 -13.84
N LEU A 228 11.13 4.45 -13.30
CA LEU A 228 11.01 4.22 -11.86
C LEU A 228 12.35 4.26 -11.10
N PRO A 229 13.44 3.55 -11.52
CA PRO A 229 14.72 3.61 -10.80
C PRO A 229 15.29 5.03 -10.72
N HIS A 230 15.17 5.80 -11.80
CA HIS A 230 15.64 7.19 -11.84
C HIS A 230 14.83 8.08 -10.89
N HIS A 231 13.51 8.02 -10.93
CA HIS A 231 12.65 8.80 -10.04
C HIS A 231 12.82 8.42 -8.57
N ILE A 232 13.06 7.14 -8.25
CA ILE A 232 13.41 6.67 -6.90
C ILE A 232 14.71 7.31 -6.43
N ALA A 233 15.76 7.31 -7.26
CA ALA A 233 17.05 7.89 -6.92
C ALA A 233 16.95 9.40 -6.66
N GLU A 234 16.17 10.14 -7.46
CA GLU A 234 15.95 11.58 -7.28
C GLU A 234 15.15 11.91 -6.00
N ALA A 235 14.12 11.13 -5.67
CA ALA A 235 13.23 11.41 -4.53
C ALA A 235 13.80 10.94 -3.18
N SER A 236 14.65 9.90 -3.16
CA SER A 236 15.13 9.27 -1.93
C SER A 236 15.80 10.24 -0.93
N PRO A 237 16.70 11.16 -1.33
CA PRO A 237 17.32 12.10 -0.40
C PRO A 237 16.35 13.09 0.26
N ILE A 238 15.20 13.35 -0.38
CA ILE A 238 14.18 14.28 0.11
C ILE A 238 13.30 13.58 1.13
N VAL A 239 12.75 12.42 0.76
CA VAL A 239 11.81 11.69 1.63
C VAL A 239 12.52 11.14 2.87
N SER A 240 13.79 10.73 2.76
CA SER A 240 14.58 10.23 3.88
C SER A 240 14.79 11.24 5.01
N GLN A 241 14.60 12.54 4.76
CA GLN A 241 14.65 13.57 5.82
C GLN A 241 13.45 13.48 6.77
N SER A 242 12.30 13.05 6.25
CA SER A 242 11.07 12.91 7.03
C SER A 242 10.85 11.47 7.50
N VAL A 243 11.27 10.48 6.69
CA VAL A 243 11.10 9.05 6.96
C VAL A 243 12.41 8.32 6.65
N PRO A 244 13.33 8.21 7.61
CA PRO A 244 14.66 7.63 7.38
C PRO A 244 14.70 6.22 6.77
N PRO A 245 13.85 5.24 7.17
CA PRO A 245 13.88 3.89 6.58
C PRO A 245 13.15 3.79 5.23
N PHE A 246 12.81 4.91 4.60
CA PHE A 246 12.05 4.95 3.36
C PHE A 246 12.77 4.33 2.17
N THR A 247 14.09 4.44 2.08
CA THR A 247 14.89 3.86 0.98
C THR A 247 14.64 2.36 0.83
N SER A 248 14.63 1.62 1.94
CA SER A 248 14.38 0.17 1.91
C SER A 248 12.96 -0.21 1.48
N LEU A 249 11.98 0.70 1.63
CA LEU A 249 10.63 0.49 1.12
C LEU A 249 10.60 0.62 -0.41
N LEU A 250 11.27 1.65 -0.96
CA LEU A 250 11.33 1.86 -2.41
C LEU A 250 12.17 0.83 -3.14
N GLU A 251 13.24 0.30 -2.54
CA GLU A 251 14.00 -0.82 -3.09
C GLU A 251 13.10 -2.05 -3.36
N ARG A 252 12.10 -2.30 -2.48
CA ARG A 252 11.10 -3.35 -2.71
C ARG A 252 10.17 -3.02 -3.88
N VAL A 253 9.78 -1.75 -4.04
CA VAL A 253 8.95 -1.30 -5.17
C VAL A 253 9.72 -1.45 -6.48
N GLU A 254 10.96 -1.00 -6.54
CA GLU A 254 11.83 -1.14 -7.71
C GLU A 254 12.03 -2.61 -8.07
N LYS A 255 12.27 -3.48 -7.09
CA LYS A 255 12.44 -4.92 -7.32
C LYS A 255 11.20 -5.57 -7.95
N ASP A 256 10.00 -5.21 -7.47
CA ASP A 256 8.75 -5.79 -7.95
C ASP A 256 8.32 -5.24 -9.33
N TYR A 257 8.56 -3.94 -9.60
CA TYR A 257 8.03 -3.26 -10.79
C TYR A 257 9.08 -2.88 -11.84
N GLY A 258 10.33 -2.62 -11.46
CA GLY A 258 11.39 -2.17 -12.36
C GLY A 258 11.68 -3.16 -13.49
N ASN A 259 11.45 -4.45 -13.26
CA ASN A 259 11.61 -5.51 -14.27
C ASN A 259 10.57 -5.46 -15.42
N PHE A 260 9.56 -4.60 -15.33
CA PHE A 260 8.65 -4.29 -16.42
C PHE A 260 9.19 -3.22 -17.37
N GLY A 261 10.23 -2.48 -16.96
CA GLY A 261 10.74 -1.32 -17.71
C GLY A 261 11.10 -1.63 -19.16
N LEU A 262 10.58 -0.80 -20.06
CA LEU A 262 10.99 -0.66 -21.45
C LEU A 262 10.63 0.78 -21.91
N GLU A 263 11.62 1.58 -22.28
CA GLU A 263 11.43 3.03 -22.55
C GLU A 263 10.48 3.29 -23.74
N ASN A 264 10.62 2.50 -24.81
CA ASN A 264 9.85 2.66 -26.05
C ASN A 264 9.05 1.38 -26.35
N PRO A 265 8.02 1.03 -25.56
CA PRO A 265 7.40 -0.29 -25.62
C PRO A 265 6.53 -0.53 -26.86
N SER A 266 6.22 0.55 -27.60
CA SER A 266 5.52 0.52 -28.90
C SER A 266 6.45 0.40 -30.10
N ASP A 267 7.77 0.41 -29.91
CA ASP A 267 8.74 0.22 -30.99
C ASP A 267 8.88 -1.28 -31.33
N TYR A 268 7.85 -1.82 -31.98
CA TYR A 268 7.82 -3.20 -32.46
C TYR A 268 8.73 -3.45 -33.67
N ILE A 269 9.40 -2.42 -34.18
CA ILE A 269 10.37 -2.54 -35.26
C ILE A 269 11.73 -2.92 -34.67
N ASN A 270 12.15 -2.21 -33.62
CA ASN A 270 13.47 -2.40 -33.05
C ASN A 270 13.49 -3.36 -31.85
N HIS A 271 12.45 -3.38 -31.02
CA HIS A 271 12.43 -4.15 -29.76
C HIS A 271 11.15 -5.00 -29.54
N PRO A 272 10.67 -5.77 -30.55
CA PRO A 272 9.44 -6.53 -30.42
C PRO A 272 9.52 -7.65 -29.39
N GLN A 273 10.67 -8.30 -29.22
CA GLN A 273 10.80 -9.43 -28.29
C GLN A 273 10.84 -8.96 -26.85
N ALA A 274 11.56 -7.87 -26.56
CA ALA A 274 11.55 -7.25 -25.25
C ALA A 274 10.13 -6.87 -24.84
N SER A 275 9.35 -6.23 -25.72
CA SER A 275 7.94 -5.92 -25.45
C SER A 275 7.11 -7.18 -25.14
N LEU A 276 7.25 -8.25 -25.93
CA LEU A 276 6.55 -9.52 -25.67
C LEU A 276 6.97 -10.16 -24.35
N LEU A 277 8.25 -10.13 -23.99
CA LEU A 277 8.77 -10.65 -22.74
C LEU A 277 8.28 -9.85 -21.53
N ARG A 278 8.23 -8.51 -21.63
CA ARG A 278 7.66 -7.65 -20.58
C ARG A 278 6.16 -7.89 -20.41
N GLN A 279 5.39 -8.06 -21.50
CA GLN A 279 3.98 -8.45 -21.42
C GLN A 279 3.81 -9.81 -20.72
N LEU A 280 4.65 -10.80 -21.04
CA LEU A 280 4.61 -12.10 -20.38
C LEU A 280 4.92 -11.99 -18.88
N LYS A 281 5.92 -11.20 -18.49
CA LYS A 281 6.20 -10.90 -17.06
C LYS A 281 4.99 -10.27 -16.37
N ILE A 282 4.27 -9.35 -17.02
CA ILE A 282 3.05 -8.74 -16.47
C ILE A 282 1.92 -9.78 -16.33
N ILE A 283 1.75 -10.69 -17.29
CA ILE A 283 0.79 -11.81 -17.21
C ILE A 283 1.09 -12.69 -15.99
N GLU A 284 2.36 -13.06 -15.82
CA GLU A 284 2.82 -13.85 -14.67
C GLU A 284 2.52 -13.13 -13.36
N TRP A 285 2.88 -11.84 -13.29
CA TRP A 285 2.63 -11.01 -12.13
C TRP A 285 1.14 -10.95 -11.76
N TYR A 286 0.24 -10.74 -12.72
CA TYR A 286 -1.20 -10.75 -12.45
C TYR A 286 -1.63 -12.07 -11.79
N ALA A 287 -1.16 -13.19 -12.30
CA ALA A 287 -1.53 -14.49 -11.76
C ALA A 287 -0.96 -14.74 -10.37
N GLU A 288 0.28 -14.34 -10.12
CA GLU A 288 0.91 -14.41 -8.80
C GLU A 288 0.17 -13.56 -7.75
N LYS A 289 -0.38 -12.41 -8.16
CA LYS A 289 -1.21 -11.56 -7.29
C LYS A 289 -2.70 -11.96 -7.27
N GLY A 290 -3.08 -13.09 -7.87
CA GLY A 290 -4.46 -13.58 -7.89
C GLY A 290 -5.42 -12.80 -8.82
N GLN A 291 -4.89 -11.96 -9.71
CA GLN A 291 -5.64 -11.17 -10.69
C GLN A 291 -5.94 -11.98 -11.96
N THR A 292 -6.74 -13.04 -11.79
CA THR A 292 -7.02 -14.04 -12.83
C THR A 292 -7.66 -13.44 -14.08
N VAL A 293 -8.58 -12.48 -13.93
CA VAL A 293 -9.26 -11.84 -15.07
C VAL A 293 -8.26 -11.10 -15.95
N GLN A 294 -7.35 -10.36 -15.33
CA GLN A 294 -6.32 -9.58 -16.00
C GLN A 294 -5.30 -10.50 -16.68
N ALA A 295 -4.82 -11.53 -15.98
CA ALA A 295 -3.90 -12.52 -16.52
C ALA A 295 -4.45 -13.17 -17.80
N LEU A 296 -5.69 -13.67 -17.76
CA LEU A 296 -6.34 -14.29 -18.92
C LEU A 296 -6.60 -13.29 -20.06
N SER A 297 -6.94 -12.04 -19.73
CA SER A 297 -7.18 -11.00 -20.72
C SER A 297 -5.91 -10.64 -21.48
N LEU A 298 -4.81 -10.37 -20.77
CA LEU A 298 -3.54 -10.04 -21.42
C LEU A 298 -2.92 -11.27 -22.11
N ALA A 299 -3.04 -12.48 -21.53
CA ALA A 299 -2.62 -13.73 -22.18
C ALA A 299 -3.27 -13.93 -23.55
N ARG A 300 -4.56 -13.59 -23.68
CA ARG A 300 -5.27 -13.68 -24.97
C ARG A 300 -4.69 -12.71 -25.99
N GLU A 301 -4.39 -11.49 -25.58
CA GLU A 301 -3.83 -10.44 -26.44
C GLU A 301 -2.35 -10.64 -26.80
N TRP A 302 -1.63 -11.44 -26.00
CA TRP A 302 -0.23 -11.75 -26.23
C TRP A 302 -0.02 -12.67 -27.45
N LEU A 303 -0.92 -13.63 -27.69
CA LEU A 303 -0.82 -14.60 -28.78
C LEU A 303 -0.82 -13.98 -30.20
N PRO A 304 -1.77 -13.11 -30.57
CA PRO A 304 -1.71 -12.44 -31.88
C PRO A 304 -0.51 -11.48 -31.97
N SER A 305 -0.03 -10.92 -30.85
CA SER A 305 1.16 -10.07 -30.83
C SER A 305 2.44 -10.88 -31.12
N LEU A 306 2.55 -12.10 -30.59
CA LEU A 306 3.63 -13.04 -30.91
C LEU A 306 3.65 -13.41 -32.40
N LEU A 307 2.48 -13.65 -33.00
CA LEU A 307 2.42 -13.92 -34.44
C LEU A 307 2.75 -12.69 -35.28
N SER A 308 2.32 -11.51 -34.85
CA SER A 308 2.68 -10.27 -35.53
C SER A 308 4.20 -10.12 -35.57
N TYR A 309 4.90 -10.37 -34.46
CA TYR A 309 6.37 -10.43 -34.43
C TYR A 309 6.94 -11.43 -35.46
N HIS A 310 6.43 -12.66 -35.50
CA HIS A 310 6.90 -13.68 -36.42
C HIS A 310 6.80 -13.26 -37.90
N PHE A 311 5.67 -12.65 -38.26
CA PHE A 311 5.41 -12.19 -39.62
C PHE A 311 5.93 -10.77 -39.90
N LYS A 312 6.66 -10.17 -38.94
CA LYS A 312 7.22 -8.81 -39.02
C LYS A 312 6.15 -7.74 -39.28
N LEU A 313 5.05 -7.85 -38.56
CA LEU A 313 3.91 -6.96 -38.59
C LEU A 313 3.85 -6.14 -37.30
N ASP A 314 3.32 -4.92 -37.42
CA ASP A 314 2.98 -4.11 -36.26
C ASP A 314 1.72 -4.69 -35.57
N PRO A 315 1.80 -5.17 -34.31
CA PRO A 315 0.65 -5.70 -33.57
C PRO A 315 -0.35 -4.63 -33.10
N LEU A 316 0.00 -3.34 -33.21
CA LEU A 316 -0.89 -2.21 -32.92
C LEU A 316 -1.78 -1.86 -34.10
N ASP A 317 -1.39 -2.26 -35.32
CA ASP A 317 -2.27 -2.14 -36.48
C ASP A 317 -3.42 -3.15 -36.38
N LYS A 318 -4.65 -2.62 -36.47
CA LYS A 318 -5.87 -3.40 -36.33
C LYS A 318 -6.00 -4.51 -37.37
N SER A 319 -5.63 -4.23 -38.63
CA SER A 319 -5.78 -5.17 -39.73
C SER A 319 -4.82 -6.35 -39.58
N ASN A 320 -3.57 -6.05 -39.21
CA ASN A 320 -2.56 -7.06 -38.88
C ASN A 320 -3.05 -7.94 -37.73
N ARG A 321 -3.60 -7.34 -36.67
CA ARG A 321 -4.10 -8.06 -35.49
C ARG A 321 -5.25 -8.99 -35.84
N GLU A 322 -6.26 -8.51 -36.56
CA GLU A 322 -7.40 -9.33 -37.02
C GLU A 322 -6.94 -10.50 -37.90
N GLU A 323 -5.91 -10.28 -38.72
CA GLU A 323 -5.33 -11.31 -39.57
C GLU A 323 -4.60 -12.40 -38.76
N MET A 324 -3.87 -12.03 -37.71
CA MET A 324 -3.22 -12.99 -36.80
C MET A 324 -4.24 -13.78 -35.97
N GLU A 325 -5.33 -13.15 -35.55
CA GLU A 325 -6.43 -13.84 -34.87
C GLU A 325 -7.13 -14.85 -35.80
N LEU A 326 -7.30 -14.49 -37.08
CA LEU A 326 -7.83 -15.42 -38.08
C LEU A 326 -6.92 -16.65 -38.23
N LEU A 327 -5.60 -16.48 -38.30
CA LEU A 327 -4.66 -17.60 -38.34
C LEU A 327 -4.80 -18.53 -37.13
N LEU A 328 -4.83 -17.95 -35.92
CA LEU A 328 -5.01 -18.71 -34.68
C LEU A 328 -6.35 -19.47 -34.66
N ALA A 329 -7.39 -18.92 -35.30
CA ALA A 329 -8.69 -19.56 -35.47
C ALA A 329 -8.74 -20.59 -36.62
N GLY A 330 -7.62 -20.91 -37.26
CA GLY A 330 -7.52 -21.89 -38.35
C GLY A 330 -7.39 -21.30 -39.75
N GLY A 331 -7.26 -19.98 -39.87
CA GLY A 331 -6.90 -19.26 -41.09
C GLY A 331 -8.00 -19.18 -42.16
N LYS A 332 -9.20 -19.68 -41.88
CA LYS A 332 -10.34 -19.68 -42.82
C LYS A 332 -11.64 -19.35 -42.10
N ILE A 333 -12.45 -18.49 -42.72
CA ILE A 333 -13.83 -18.21 -42.32
C ILE A 333 -14.75 -18.84 -43.34
N LYS A 334 -15.73 -19.60 -42.86
CA LYS A 334 -16.75 -20.24 -43.71
C LYS A 334 -18.14 -19.74 -43.32
N ASP A 335 -19.06 -19.73 -44.27
CA ASP A 335 -20.48 -19.45 -44.01
C ASP A 335 -21.19 -20.65 -43.37
N SER A 336 -22.49 -20.51 -43.09
CA SER A 336 -23.33 -21.58 -42.55
C SER A 336 -23.48 -22.78 -43.48
N GLU A 337 -23.24 -22.60 -44.79
CA GLU A 337 -23.31 -23.64 -45.81
C GLU A 337 -21.94 -24.32 -46.02
N GLY A 338 -20.89 -23.82 -45.36
CA GLY A 338 -19.52 -24.34 -45.44
C GLY A 338 -18.67 -23.74 -46.56
N ASN A 339 -19.18 -22.75 -47.30
CA ASN A 339 -18.43 -22.05 -48.35
C ASN A 339 -17.38 -21.12 -47.73
N LEU A 340 -16.21 -21.03 -48.36
CA LEU A 340 -15.12 -20.17 -47.90
C LEU A 340 -15.46 -18.70 -48.15
N ILE A 341 -15.55 -17.91 -47.07
CA ILE A 341 -15.78 -16.46 -47.13
C ILE A 341 -14.44 -15.70 -47.18
N LYS A 342 -13.51 -16.08 -46.31
CA LYS A 342 -12.20 -15.42 -46.17
C LYS A 342 -11.14 -16.48 -45.87
N GLU A 343 -9.99 -16.35 -46.50
CA GLU A 343 -8.78 -17.10 -46.17
C GLU A 343 -7.67 -16.13 -45.83
N SER A 344 -6.86 -16.50 -44.84
CA SER A 344 -5.74 -15.69 -44.42
C SER A 344 -4.65 -15.67 -45.49
N VAL A 345 -4.11 -14.48 -45.78
CA VAL A 345 -3.02 -14.31 -46.75
C VAL A 345 -1.70 -14.92 -46.26
N TYR A 346 -1.60 -15.22 -44.96
CA TYR A 346 -0.45 -15.83 -44.31
C TYR A 346 -0.60 -17.34 -44.11
N LEU A 347 -1.70 -17.96 -44.56
CA LEU A 347 -2.00 -19.37 -44.29
C LEU A 347 -0.92 -20.34 -44.83
N GLU A 348 -0.37 -20.05 -46.00
CA GLU A 348 0.71 -20.86 -46.59
C GLU A 348 1.97 -20.80 -45.71
N GLN A 349 2.38 -19.60 -45.30
CA GLN A 349 3.54 -19.38 -44.44
C GLN A 349 3.33 -19.99 -43.05
N TRP A 350 2.13 -19.84 -42.47
CA TRP A 350 1.72 -20.54 -41.25
C TRP A 350 1.90 -22.06 -41.38
N SER A 351 1.55 -22.64 -42.53
CA SER A 351 1.67 -24.07 -42.76
C SER A 351 3.12 -24.57 -42.70
N THR A 352 4.10 -23.70 -42.97
CA THR A 352 5.53 -24.00 -42.86
C THR A 352 6.10 -23.96 -41.44
N LEU A 353 5.38 -23.36 -40.47
CA LEU A 353 5.84 -23.29 -39.09
C LEU A 353 6.10 -24.69 -38.50
N PRO A 354 7.14 -24.84 -37.65
CA PRO A 354 7.38 -26.05 -36.88
C PRO A 354 6.11 -26.58 -36.19
N LYS A 355 5.92 -27.92 -36.26
CA LYS A 355 4.74 -28.58 -35.68
C LYS A 355 4.57 -28.26 -34.19
N ILE A 356 5.66 -28.17 -33.44
CA ILE A 356 5.64 -27.88 -32.00
C ILE A 356 5.05 -26.49 -31.72
N GLN A 357 5.49 -25.46 -32.46
CA GLN A 357 5.01 -24.08 -32.31
C GLN A 357 3.51 -23.98 -32.62
N LYS A 358 3.08 -24.56 -33.76
CA LYS A 358 1.65 -24.63 -34.12
C LYS A 358 0.82 -25.36 -33.06
N SER A 359 1.33 -26.48 -32.55
CA SER A 359 0.62 -27.28 -31.54
C SER A 359 0.39 -26.51 -30.24
N GLN A 360 1.39 -25.76 -29.76
CA GLN A 360 1.27 -24.97 -28.53
C GLN A 360 0.25 -23.84 -28.71
N LEU A 361 0.32 -23.10 -29.83
CA LEU A 361 -0.65 -22.03 -30.12
C LEU A 361 -2.08 -22.58 -30.27
N ASN A 362 -2.26 -23.68 -31.00
CA ASN A 362 -3.55 -24.34 -31.15
C ASN A 362 -4.09 -24.88 -29.82
N ARG A 363 -3.22 -25.33 -28.91
CA ARG A 363 -3.61 -25.79 -27.58
C ARG A 363 -4.16 -24.63 -26.74
N LEU A 364 -3.51 -23.46 -26.78
CA LEU A 364 -3.93 -22.25 -26.06
C LEU A 364 -5.23 -21.65 -26.64
N TRP A 365 -5.26 -21.44 -27.95
CA TRP A 365 -6.37 -20.75 -28.63
C TRP A 365 -7.57 -21.67 -28.86
N GLY A 366 -7.32 -22.91 -29.27
CA GLY A 366 -8.32 -23.91 -29.64
C GLY A 366 -8.83 -24.75 -28.47
N SER A 367 -9.18 -26.00 -28.73
CA SER A 367 -9.92 -26.86 -27.78
C SER A 367 -9.15 -27.28 -26.53
N GLY A 368 -7.82 -27.08 -26.48
CA GLY A 368 -7.01 -27.47 -25.32
C GLY A 368 -7.36 -26.65 -24.07
N PHE A 369 -7.11 -25.35 -24.12
CA PHE A 369 -7.44 -24.41 -23.06
C PHE A 369 -8.65 -23.54 -23.37
N ASN A 370 -8.90 -23.30 -24.66
CA ASN A 370 -9.96 -22.43 -25.16
C ASN A 370 -9.93 -21.07 -24.42
N LEU A 371 -8.76 -20.43 -24.47
CA LEU A 371 -8.44 -19.24 -23.70
C LEU A 371 -9.49 -18.13 -23.90
N ALA A 372 -9.98 -17.93 -25.11
CA ALA A 372 -11.04 -16.95 -25.40
C ALA A 372 -12.32 -17.24 -24.60
N ASN A 373 -12.81 -18.49 -24.56
CA ASN A 373 -14.00 -18.83 -23.80
C ASN A 373 -13.79 -18.86 -22.29
N LEU A 374 -12.59 -19.16 -21.81
CA LEU A 374 -12.25 -19.08 -20.38
C LEU A 374 -12.19 -17.61 -19.92
N ARG A 375 -11.52 -16.75 -20.69
CA ARG A 375 -11.45 -15.30 -20.48
C ARG A 375 -12.85 -14.67 -20.53
N ASN A 376 -13.69 -15.07 -21.49
CA ASN A 376 -15.06 -14.56 -21.58
C ASN A 376 -15.96 -15.05 -20.43
N ASP A 377 -15.75 -16.24 -19.88
CA ASP A 377 -16.48 -16.71 -18.69
C ASP A 377 -16.27 -15.73 -17.51
N VAL A 378 -15.02 -15.37 -17.24
CA VAL A 378 -14.68 -14.48 -16.12
C VAL A 378 -15.03 -13.02 -16.39
N LEU A 379 -14.91 -12.53 -17.63
CA LEU A 379 -15.23 -11.14 -17.97
C LEU A 379 -16.73 -10.87 -18.09
N HIS A 380 -17.52 -11.87 -18.47
CA HIS A 380 -18.97 -11.75 -18.50
C HIS A 380 -19.61 -12.26 -17.21
N ALA A 381 -18.85 -12.27 -16.10
CA ALA A 381 -19.32 -12.60 -14.75
C ALA A 381 -20.09 -13.94 -14.67
N GLY A 382 -19.71 -14.93 -15.48
CA GLY A 382 -20.38 -16.23 -15.51
C GLY A 382 -21.81 -16.23 -16.05
N PHE A 383 -22.28 -15.17 -16.73
CA PHE A 383 -23.62 -15.08 -17.33
C PHE A 383 -23.76 -15.99 -18.57
N ARG A 384 -23.73 -17.31 -18.33
CA ARG A 384 -23.94 -18.36 -19.34
C ARG A 384 -24.57 -19.61 -18.71
N LYS A 385 -25.06 -20.53 -19.53
CA LYS A 385 -25.74 -21.75 -19.05
C LYS A 385 -24.85 -22.63 -18.14
N ASN A 386 -23.56 -22.73 -18.44
CA ASN A 386 -22.60 -23.57 -17.73
C ASN A 386 -21.34 -22.76 -17.37
N PRO A 387 -21.39 -21.86 -16.37
CA PRO A 387 -20.21 -21.14 -15.92
C PRO A 387 -19.21 -22.13 -15.31
N LYS A 388 -17.92 -21.83 -15.42
CA LYS A 388 -16.88 -22.67 -14.83
C LYS A 388 -16.77 -22.40 -13.32
N PRO A 389 -16.55 -23.44 -12.50
CA PRO A 389 -16.21 -23.24 -11.10
C PRO A 389 -14.92 -22.44 -10.93
N ALA A 390 -14.84 -21.60 -9.89
CA ALA A 390 -13.68 -20.76 -9.62
C ALA A 390 -12.36 -21.55 -9.54
N GLN A 391 -12.37 -22.70 -8.87
CA GLN A 391 -11.19 -23.56 -8.75
C GLN A 391 -10.68 -24.05 -10.11
N GLU A 392 -11.58 -24.45 -11.02
CA GLU A 392 -11.21 -24.87 -12.38
C GLU A 392 -10.57 -23.71 -13.16
N ILE A 393 -11.08 -22.48 -12.99
CA ILE A 393 -10.55 -21.29 -13.65
C ILE A 393 -9.12 -21.01 -13.16
N LEU A 394 -8.87 -21.08 -11.85
CA LEU A 394 -7.55 -20.86 -11.25
C LEU A 394 -6.53 -21.89 -11.75
N GLU A 395 -6.88 -23.18 -11.73
CA GLU A 395 -6.02 -24.27 -12.20
C GLU A 395 -5.68 -24.14 -13.70
N LYS A 396 -6.69 -23.78 -14.51
CA LYS A 396 -6.49 -23.55 -15.94
C LYS A 396 -5.62 -22.33 -16.21
N THR A 397 -5.79 -21.25 -15.45
CA THR A 397 -4.97 -20.04 -15.57
C THR A 397 -3.50 -20.36 -15.32
N GLN A 398 -3.19 -21.10 -14.25
CA GLN A 398 -1.82 -21.55 -13.98
C GLN A 398 -1.24 -22.41 -15.11
N SER A 399 -2.04 -23.35 -15.64
CA SER A 399 -1.62 -24.20 -16.76
C SER A 399 -1.35 -23.40 -18.04
N ILE A 400 -2.18 -22.38 -18.31
CA ILE A 400 -2.02 -21.47 -19.45
C ILE A 400 -0.72 -20.69 -19.33
N ILE A 401 -0.39 -20.17 -18.14
CA ILE A 401 0.84 -19.40 -17.93
C ILE A 401 2.08 -20.28 -18.14
N GLN A 402 2.06 -21.52 -17.66
CA GLN A 402 3.16 -22.46 -17.94
C GLN A 402 3.29 -22.75 -19.44
N GLU A 403 2.18 -22.91 -20.15
CA GLU A 403 2.21 -23.08 -21.60
C GLU A 403 2.73 -21.83 -22.32
N LEU A 404 2.37 -20.62 -21.91
CA LEU A 404 2.92 -19.36 -22.45
C LEU A 404 4.44 -19.27 -22.25
N LYS A 405 4.95 -19.67 -21.07
CA LYS A 405 6.39 -19.75 -20.81
C LYS A 405 7.09 -20.74 -21.75
N LEU A 406 6.45 -21.89 -22.00
CA LEU A 406 6.97 -22.87 -22.96
C LEU A 406 6.95 -22.34 -24.39
N VAL A 407 5.92 -21.59 -24.78
CA VAL A 407 5.85 -20.88 -26.06
C VAL A 407 7.01 -19.91 -26.17
N ALA A 408 7.22 -18.99 -25.21
CA ALA A 408 8.32 -18.04 -25.26
C ALA A 408 9.69 -18.71 -25.46
N LYS A 409 9.94 -19.83 -24.77
CA LYS A 409 11.16 -20.64 -24.95
C LYS A 409 11.24 -21.31 -26.33
N THR A 410 10.14 -21.90 -26.80
CA THR A 410 10.10 -22.62 -28.10
C THR A 410 10.23 -21.68 -29.30
N TRP A 411 9.84 -20.42 -29.10
CA TRP A 411 9.98 -19.34 -30.07
C TRP A 411 11.31 -18.58 -29.92
N ASN A 412 12.17 -18.98 -28.97
CA ASN A 412 13.45 -18.36 -28.67
C ASN A 412 13.35 -16.84 -28.46
N LEU A 413 12.34 -16.39 -27.71
CA LEU A 413 12.23 -14.96 -27.39
C LEU A 413 13.39 -14.55 -26.47
N GLU A 414 14.18 -13.58 -26.92
CA GLU A 414 15.29 -13.00 -26.18
C GLU A 414 15.05 -11.52 -25.92
N ASP A 415 15.69 -10.99 -24.86
CA ASP A 415 15.54 -9.57 -24.53
C ASP A 415 16.41 -8.74 -25.48
N ASP A 416 15.78 -8.13 -26.48
CA ASP A 416 16.41 -7.32 -27.54
C ASP A 416 16.50 -5.83 -27.17
N SER A 417 16.31 -5.48 -25.89
CA SER A 417 16.40 -4.09 -25.38
C SER A 417 17.79 -3.66 -24.88
N LEU A 418 18.79 -4.57 -24.92
CA LEU A 418 20.15 -4.35 -24.42
C LEU A 418 21.14 -3.91 -25.50
#